data_AF-A0A7V3H686-F1
#
_entry.id   AF-A0A7V3H686-F1
#
_cell.length_a   1.000
_cell.length_b   1.000
_cell.length_c   1.000
_cell.angle_alpha   90.00
_cell.angle_beta   90.00
_cell.angle_gamma   90.00
#
_symmetry.space_group_name_H-M   'P 1'
#
loop_
_entity.id
_entity.type
_entity.pdbx_description
1 polymer ?
#
loop_
_entity_poly.entity_id
_entity_poly.type
_entity_poly.pdbx_seq_one_letter_code
_entity_poly.pdbx_strand_id
1 'polypeptide(L)'
;MERFSRGGSRPPDSRVPGQVRAAAGQAGAIIGRPALFSREAYLIPTPQGEAILGTTVDYVGYEKRSTNSGIQSILRAVSEVVLSIGLATMLRTWAGLRPAISDELSLIGRHPALDGLIVATGHYRSGILLVP
;
A
#
# COMPACT_ATOMS: atom_id res chain seq x y z
N MET A 1 10.22 24.93 5.66
CA MET A 1 9.18 25.20 4.64
C MET A 1 9.89 25.67 3.36
N GLU A 2 10.67 24.80 2.72
CA GLU A 2 11.33 25.05 1.43
C GLU A 2 11.68 23.67 0.84
N ARG A 3 10.84 23.12 -0.04
CA ARG A 3 11.11 21.84 -0.75
C ARG A 3 11.03 21.96 -2.26
N PHE A 4 10.67 23.13 -2.75
CA PHE A 4 10.72 23.45 -4.16
C PHE A 4 11.99 24.26 -4.41
N SER A 5 13.13 23.60 -4.53
CA SER A 5 14.36 24.26 -5.00
C SER A 5 14.18 24.68 -6.45
N ARG A 6 14.38 25.98 -6.73
CA ARG A 6 14.29 26.57 -8.07
C ARG A 6 15.31 25.91 -9.01
N GLY A 7 14.84 25.42 -10.16
CA GLY A 7 15.68 25.07 -11.31
C GLY A 7 16.15 23.61 -11.34
N GLY A 8 15.53 22.81 -12.22
CA GLY A 8 15.97 21.45 -12.52
C GLY A 8 14.84 20.61 -13.12
N SER A 9 14.77 20.54 -14.44
CA SER A 9 13.79 19.80 -15.24
C SER A 9 14.00 18.27 -15.19
N ARG A 10 14.13 17.68 -14.00
CA ARG A 10 14.26 16.23 -13.87
C ARG A 10 13.28 15.72 -12.80
N PRO A 11 12.26 14.93 -13.15
CA PRO A 11 11.44 14.30 -12.14
C PRO A 11 12.35 13.37 -11.31
N PRO A 12 12.30 13.44 -9.97
CA PRO A 12 13.10 12.58 -9.12
C PRO A 12 12.63 11.13 -9.34
N ASP A 13 13.57 10.26 -9.71
CA ASP A 13 13.48 8.79 -9.84
C ASP A 13 12.12 8.22 -10.31
N SER A 14 12.06 7.72 -11.55
CA SER A 14 10.87 7.10 -12.17
C SER A 14 10.36 5.82 -11.47
N ARG A 15 10.93 5.46 -10.33
CA ARG A 15 10.51 4.34 -9.51
C ARG A 15 9.30 4.71 -8.66
N VAL A 16 8.13 4.54 -9.26
CA VAL A 16 6.88 4.50 -8.50
C VAL A 16 6.79 3.12 -7.82
N PRO A 17 6.66 3.07 -6.48
CA PRO A 17 6.43 1.80 -5.80
C PRO A 17 5.03 1.27 -6.12
N GLY A 18 4.99 0.08 -6.71
CA GLY A 18 3.82 -0.78 -6.75
C GLY A 18 3.70 -1.57 -5.45
N GLN A 19 2.47 -1.91 -5.09
CA GLN A 19 2.18 -2.79 -3.95
C GLN A 19 1.09 -3.77 -4.36
N VAL A 20 1.30 -5.06 -4.09
CA VAL A 20 0.27 -6.08 -4.29
C VAL A 20 -0.46 -6.32 -2.98
N ARG A 21 -1.78 -6.43 -3.05
CA ARG A 21 -2.68 -6.80 -1.97
C ARG A 21 -3.60 -7.92 -2.42
N ALA A 22 -4.04 -8.73 -1.48
CA ALA A 22 -4.99 -9.81 -1.69
C ALA A 22 -6.18 -9.64 -0.75
N ALA A 23 -7.38 -10.05 -1.18
CA ALA A 23 -8.50 -10.23 -0.29
C ALA A 23 -8.93 -11.70 -0.35
N ALA A 24 -9.02 -12.28 0.83
CA ALA A 24 -9.46 -13.66 1.04
C ALA A 24 -10.66 -13.66 1.98
N GLY A 25 -11.50 -14.68 1.87
CA GLY A 25 -12.67 -14.83 2.72
C GLY A 25 -12.92 -16.28 3.06
N GLN A 26 -13.44 -16.48 4.26
CA GLN A 26 -14.07 -17.73 4.67
C GLN A 26 -15.21 -17.34 5.61
N ALA A 27 -16.44 -17.69 5.23
CA ALA A 27 -17.62 -17.32 6.00
C ALA A 27 -17.45 -17.71 7.48
N GLY A 28 -17.59 -16.74 8.38
CA GLY A 28 -17.58 -16.93 9.85
C GLY A 28 -16.23 -17.02 10.54
N ALA A 29 -15.12 -17.36 9.88
CA ALA A 29 -13.84 -17.61 10.56
C ALA A 29 -13.04 -16.33 10.92
N ILE A 30 -13.33 -15.22 10.24
CA ILE A 30 -12.55 -13.97 10.30
C ILE A 30 -13.26 -12.88 11.12
N ILE A 31 -14.59 -12.97 11.24
CA ILE A 31 -15.41 -11.97 11.94
C ILE A 31 -15.01 -11.90 13.42
N GLY A 32 -14.85 -10.68 13.94
CA GLY A 32 -14.54 -10.41 15.35
C GLY A 32 -13.06 -10.51 15.73
N ARG A 33 -12.16 -10.80 14.78
CA ARG A 33 -10.71 -10.74 15.04
C ARG A 33 -10.21 -9.28 15.00
N PRO A 34 -9.19 -8.93 15.80
CA PRO A 34 -8.50 -7.65 15.63
C PRO A 34 -7.70 -7.63 14.32
N ALA A 35 -7.36 -6.44 13.84
CA ALA A 35 -6.36 -6.30 12.79
C ALA A 35 -5.00 -6.77 13.32
N LEU A 36 -4.30 -7.56 12.50
CA LEU A 36 -2.98 -8.11 12.82
C LEU A 36 -1.93 -7.45 11.94
N PHE A 37 -0.79 -7.12 12.54
CA PHE A 37 0.33 -6.49 11.86
C PHE A 37 1.62 -7.22 12.26
N SER A 38 2.39 -7.64 11.27
CA SER A 38 3.78 -8.06 11.41
C SER A 38 4.68 -7.15 10.56
N ARG A 39 5.98 -7.44 10.56
CA ARG A 39 6.93 -6.74 9.71
C ARG A 39 6.73 -7.11 8.23
N GLU A 40 6.27 -8.33 7.97
CA GLU A 40 6.14 -8.94 6.65
C GLU A 40 4.74 -8.78 6.05
N ALA A 41 3.68 -8.78 6.87
CA ALA A 41 2.30 -8.68 6.39
C ALA A 41 1.33 -8.11 7.42
N TYR A 42 0.12 -7.81 6.97
CA TYR A 42 -1.04 -7.48 7.78
C TYR A 42 -2.26 -8.27 7.32
N LEU A 43 -3.17 -8.50 8.27
CA LEU A 43 -4.51 -9.03 8.05
C LEU A 43 -5.51 -8.07 8.67
N ILE A 44 -6.41 -7.53 7.85
CA ILE A 44 -7.45 -6.59 8.29
C ILE A 44 -8.82 -7.24 8.00
N PRO A 45 -9.56 -7.68 9.04
CA PRO A 45 -10.92 -8.17 8.90
C PRO A 45 -11.85 -7.09 8.34
N THR A 46 -12.82 -7.49 7.52
CA THR A 46 -13.88 -6.61 7.02
C THR A 46 -15.22 -6.95 7.68
N PRO A 47 -16.17 -6.00 7.74
CA PRO A 47 -17.53 -6.28 8.24
C PRO A 47 -18.28 -7.37 7.47
N GLN A 48 -17.86 -7.66 6.23
CA GLN A 48 -18.46 -8.69 5.36
C GLN A 48 -17.93 -10.11 5.68
N GLY A 49 -17.04 -10.27 6.66
CA GLY A 49 -16.40 -11.56 6.96
C GLY A 49 -15.29 -11.94 6.00
N GLU A 50 -14.74 -10.97 5.26
CA GLU A 50 -13.52 -11.11 4.49
C GLU A 50 -12.32 -10.66 5.32
N ALA A 51 -11.11 -10.90 4.82
CA ALA A 51 -9.88 -10.27 5.26
C ALA A 51 -9.13 -9.67 4.08
N ILE A 52 -8.64 -8.44 4.27
CA ILE A 52 -7.61 -7.86 3.41
C ILE A 52 -6.25 -8.31 3.93
N LEU A 53 -5.49 -8.96 3.06
CA LEU A 53 -4.14 -9.41 3.28
C LEU A 53 -3.19 -8.49 2.49
N GLY A 54 -2.13 -8.05 3.12
CA GLY A 54 -1.13 -7.25 2.42
C GLY A 54 0.18 -7.21 3.16
N THR A 55 1.23 -6.65 2.58
CA THR A 55 1.31 -6.17 1.20
C THR A 55 2.74 -6.30 0.73
N THR A 56 2.98 -6.49 -0.57
CA THR A 56 4.33 -6.35 -1.13
C THR A 56 4.67 -4.89 -1.41
N VAL A 57 5.95 -4.62 -1.64
CA VAL A 57 6.45 -3.34 -2.17
C VAL A 57 7.46 -3.67 -3.26
N ASP A 58 7.15 -3.24 -4.48
CA ASP A 58 7.94 -3.53 -5.67
C ASP A 58 8.20 -2.21 -6.43
N TYR A 59 9.45 -1.95 -6.82
CA TYR A 59 9.81 -0.74 -7.58
C TYR A 59 9.68 -0.99 -9.10
N VAL A 60 8.44 -1.09 -9.56
CA VAL A 60 8.09 -1.50 -10.92
C VAL A 60 7.49 -0.38 -11.78
N GLY A 61 7.60 0.87 -11.32
CA GLY A 61 6.99 2.02 -12.01
C GLY A 61 5.46 1.97 -11.91
N TYR A 62 4.77 2.20 -13.03
CA TYR A 62 3.31 2.29 -13.06
C TYR A 62 2.60 0.95 -13.30
N GLU A 63 3.33 -0.16 -13.18
CA GLU A 63 2.78 -1.49 -13.37
C GLU A 63 1.80 -1.86 -12.24
N LYS A 64 0.57 -2.24 -12.61
CA LYS A 64 -0.52 -2.59 -11.68
C LYS A 64 -0.98 -4.03 -11.84
N ARG A 65 -0.05 -4.93 -12.14
CA ARG A 65 -0.29 -6.37 -12.17
C ARG A 65 0.09 -7.02 -10.84
N SER A 66 -0.84 -7.80 -10.27
CA SER A 66 -0.50 -8.72 -9.19
C SER A 66 0.37 -9.84 -9.73
N THR A 67 1.46 -10.17 -9.03
CA THR A 67 2.31 -11.32 -9.38
C THR A 67 1.96 -12.52 -8.51
N ASN A 68 2.07 -13.73 -9.07
CA ASN A 68 1.87 -14.96 -8.29
C ASN A 68 2.87 -15.04 -7.12
N SER A 69 4.13 -14.62 -7.34
CA SER A 69 5.14 -14.56 -6.28
C SER A 69 4.75 -13.60 -5.15
N GLY A 70 4.23 -12.42 -5.47
CA GLY A 70 3.78 -11.45 -4.48
C GLY A 70 2.58 -11.96 -3.66
N ILE A 71 1.62 -12.60 -4.32
CA ILE A 71 0.48 -13.24 -3.65
C ILE A 71 0.96 -14.35 -2.70
N GLN A 72 1.86 -15.22 -3.17
CA GLN A 72 2.42 -16.32 -2.36
C GLN A 72 3.24 -15.81 -1.17
N SER A 73 3.98 -14.71 -1.34
CA SER A 73 4.71 -14.05 -0.25
C SER A 73 3.77 -13.55 0.84
N ILE A 74 2.68 -12.89 0.48
CA ILE A 74 1.65 -12.43 1.43
C ILE A 74 1.03 -13.62 2.16
N LEU A 75 0.61 -14.67 1.43
CA LEU A 75 -0.02 -15.85 2.03
C LEU A 75 0.91 -16.57 3.00
N ARG A 76 2.20 -16.71 2.65
CA ARG A 76 3.22 -17.28 3.54
C ARG A 76 3.33 -16.49 4.83
N ALA A 77 3.53 -15.17 4.73
CA ALA A 77 3.70 -14.30 5.88
C ALA A 77 2.46 -14.29 6.79
N VAL A 78 1.25 -14.28 6.23
CA VAL A 78 0.02 -14.36 7.02
C VAL A 78 -0.17 -15.73 7.66
N SER A 79 0.19 -16.82 6.97
CA SER A 79 0.04 -18.19 7.49
C SER A 79 0.93 -18.47 8.69
N GLU A 80 2.04 -17.76 8.85
CA GLU A 80 2.91 -17.84 10.04
C GLU A 80 2.19 -17.37 11.32
N VAL A 81 1.17 -16.52 11.20
CA VAL A 81 0.42 -15.95 12.33
C VAL A 81 -0.99 -16.53 12.42
N VAL A 82 -1.65 -16.74 11.27
CA VAL A 82 -3.04 -17.20 11.18
C VAL A 82 -3.10 -18.46 10.32
N LEU A 83 -2.85 -19.61 10.95
CA LEU A 83 -2.79 -20.91 10.27
C LEU A 83 -4.05 -21.24 9.45
N SER A 84 -5.23 -20.83 9.93
CA SER A 84 -6.50 -21.08 9.24
C SER A 84 -6.63 -20.36 7.90
N ILE A 85 -5.74 -19.40 7.57
CA ILE A 85 -5.79 -18.70 6.29
C ILE A 85 -5.56 -19.63 5.09
N GLY A 86 -4.85 -20.74 5.29
CA GLY A 86 -4.63 -21.75 4.24
C GLY A 86 -5.91 -22.47 3.78
N LEU A 87 -6.99 -22.38 4.55
CA LEU A 87 -8.30 -22.93 4.19
C LEU A 87 -9.23 -21.89 3.56
N ALA A 88 -8.85 -20.61 3.58
CA ALA A 88 -9.68 -19.53 3.09
C ALA A 88 -9.75 -19.50 1.56
N THR A 89 -10.89 -19.05 1.04
CA THR A 89 -11.07 -18.86 -0.40
C THR A 89 -10.49 -17.50 -0.80
N MET A 90 -9.58 -17.49 -1.78
CA MET A 90 -9.10 -16.25 -2.39
C MET A 90 -10.24 -15.61 -3.19
N LEU A 91 -10.63 -14.39 -2.84
CA LEU A 91 -11.74 -13.69 -3.48
C LEU A 91 -11.27 -12.79 -4.61
N ARG A 92 -10.20 -12.03 -4.38
CA ARG A 92 -9.64 -11.09 -5.36
C ARG A 92 -8.20 -10.71 -5.02
N THR A 93 -7.45 -10.30 -6.02
CA THR A 93 -6.12 -9.70 -5.85
C THR A 93 -6.06 -8.39 -6.63
N TRP A 94 -5.27 -7.44 -6.14
CA TRP A 94 -5.06 -6.17 -6.83
C TRP A 94 -3.70 -5.59 -6.52
N ALA A 95 -3.19 -4.76 -7.43
CA ALA A 95 -2.02 -3.94 -7.19
C ALA A 95 -2.40 -2.46 -7.17
N GLY A 96 -1.86 -1.74 -6.19
CA GLY A 96 -1.97 -0.29 -6.09
C GLY A 96 -0.61 0.38 -6.28
N LEU A 97 -0.61 1.61 -6.78
CA LEU A 97 0.60 2.44 -6.81
C LEU A 97 0.59 3.34 -5.58
N ARG A 98 1.75 3.50 -4.93
CA ARG A 98 1.90 4.45 -3.82
C ARG A 98 2.56 5.72 -4.33
N PRO A 99 2.00 6.91 -4.03
CA PRO A 99 2.68 8.16 -4.30
C PRO A 99 3.84 8.27 -3.30
N ALA A 100 5.02 7.85 -3.73
CA ALA A 100 6.26 7.99 -2.99
C ALA A 100 7.11 9.10 -3.61
N ILE A 101 7.93 9.72 -2.78
CA ILE A 101 8.97 10.68 -3.17
C ILE A 101 10.30 10.06 -2.73
N SER A 102 11.40 10.40 -3.40
CA SER A 102 12.71 9.76 -3.19
C SER A 102 13.22 9.81 -1.75
N ASP A 103 12.81 10.79 -0.95
CA ASP A 103 13.15 10.91 0.46
C ASP A 103 12.05 10.39 1.41
N GLU A 104 10.99 9.80 0.84
CA GLU A 104 9.80 9.25 1.52
C GLU A 104 9.01 10.26 2.39
N LEU A 105 9.32 11.55 2.29
CA LEU A 105 8.64 12.60 3.05
C LEU A 105 7.50 13.19 2.21
N SER A 106 6.34 13.40 2.85
CA SER A 106 5.19 13.99 2.19
C SER A 106 5.49 15.41 1.71
N LEU A 107 5.07 15.73 0.49
CA LEU A 107 5.16 17.05 -0.11
C LEU A 107 3.83 17.78 0.07
N ILE A 108 3.80 18.69 1.04
CA ILE A 108 2.64 19.53 1.34
C ILE A 108 3.08 21.00 1.33
N GLY A 109 2.48 21.83 0.47
CA GLY A 109 2.76 23.26 0.43
C GLY A 109 2.45 23.96 -0.89
N ARG A 110 2.67 25.29 -0.91
CA ARG A 110 2.52 26.14 -2.10
C ARG A 110 3.71 25.97 -3.05
N HIS A 111 3.45 26.00 -4.35
CA HIS A 111 4.50 26.01 -5.36
C HIS A 111 5.18 27.40 -5.41
N PRO A 112 6.52 27.50 -5.45
CA PRO A 112 7.23 28.78 -5.25
C PRO A 112 7.21 29.69 -6.48
N ALA A 113 6.87 29.15 -7.65
CA ALA A 113 6.88 29.87 -8.92
C ALA A 113 5.49 29.94 -9.59
N LEU A 114 4.49 29.24 -9.04
CA LEU A 114 3.15 29.19 -9.62
C LEU A 114 2.18 29.67 -8.56
N ASP A 115 1.70 30.90 -8.72
CA ASP A 115 0.75 31.47 -7.79
C ASP A 115 -0.56 30.67 -7.79
N GLY A 116 -1.15 30.53 -6.61
CA GLY A 116 -2.37 29.73 -6.40
C GLY A 116 -2.19 28.20 -6.41
N LEU A 117 -1.04 27.64 -6.80
CA LEU A 117 -0.84 26.18 -6.80
C LEU A 117 -0.42 25.64 -5.42
N ILE A 118 -1.19 24.69 -4.89
CA ILE A 118 -0.88 23.91 -3.68
C ILE A 118 -0.75 22.44 -4.05
N VAL A 119 0.26 21.77 -3.50
CA VAL A 119 0.49 20.33 -3.68
C VAL A 119 0.37 19.63 -2.33
N ALA A 120 -0.28 18.46 -2.31
CA ALA A 120 -0.35 17.54 -1.17
C ALA A 120 -0.24 16.10 -1.68
N THR A 121 0.99 15.58 -1.77
CA THR A 121 1.28 14.23 -2.29
C THR A 121 2.45 13.59 -1.54
N GLY A 122 2.87 12.38 -1.94
CA GLY A 122 4.03 11.72 -1.34
C GLY A 122 3.74 11.05 0.01
N HIS A 123 2.48 10.77 0.34
CA HIS A 123 2.09 10.16 1.61
C HIS A 123 2.44 8.66 1.73
N TYR A 124 2.96 8.06 0.65
CA TYR A 124 3.42 6.68 0.57
C TYR A 124 2.50 5.65 1.28
N ARG A 125 2.91 5.13 2.44
CA ARG A 125 2.20 4.10 3.22
C ARG A 125 1.15 4.67 4.17
N SER A 126 1.22 5.95 4.46
CA SER A 126 0.44 6.61 5.50
C SER A 126 -0.71 7.46 4.95
N GLY A 127 -0.96 7.43 3.64
CA GLY A 127 -1.97 8.27 3.00
C GLY A 127 -3.35 8.19 3.63
N ILE A 128 -3.86 6.99 3.92
CA ILE A 128 -5.17 6.83 4.57
C ILE A 128 -5.14 7.36 6.01
N LEU A 129 -4.06 7.11 6.76
CA LEU A 129 -3.92 7.53 8.16
C LEU A 129 -3.84 9.06 8.30
N LEU A 130 -3.28 9.75 7.30
CA LEU A 130 -3.07 11.19 7.30
C LEU A 130 -4.27 11.98 6.77
N VAL A 131 -5.32 11.30 6.31
CA VAL A 131 -6.58 11.90 5.88
C VAL A 131 -7.60 11.80 7.03
N PRO A 132 -8.34 12.88 7.35
CA PRO A 132 -9.35 12.88 8.42
C PRO A 132 -10.49 11.88 8.22
#